data_AF-A0A1A8DVN9-F1
#
_entry.id   AF-A0A1A8DVN9-F1
#
_cell.length_a   1.000
_cell.length_b   1.000
_cell.length_c   1.000
_cell.angle_alpha   90.00
_cell.angle_beta   90.00
_cell.angle_gamma   90.00
#
_symmetry.space_group_name_H-M   'P 1'
#
loop_
_entity.id
_entity.type
_entity.pdbx_description
1 polymer ?
#
loop_
_entity_poly.entity_id
_entity_poly.type
_entity_poly.pdbx_seq_one_letter_code
_entity_poly.pdbx_strand_id
1 'polypeptide(L)'
;HLLFIHLKVLKLRELVTLRTAQFMYKVMNNLMAKQIQDLFQIRESVYDLRGYKMFRQPKVRTKMKQLCISCVGVDVWNKLDQEQKDCSTMVKFKGMFKSNVIEYYESSQ
;
A
#
# COMPACT_ATOMS: atom_id res chain seq x y z
N HIS A 1 -0.92 22.71 -4.43
CA HIS A 1 -1.25 21.48 -5.18
C HIS A 1 -0.96 21.63 -6.66
N LEU A 2 -1.33 22.76 -7.27
CA LEU A 2 -1.16 23.10 -8.69
C LEU A 2 0.13 22.60 -9.37
N LEU A 3 1.33 22.88 -8.84
CA LEU A 3 2.60 22.42 -9.45
C LEU A 3 2.64 20.90 -9.67
N PHE A 4 2.23 20.12 -8.68
CA PHE A 4 2.28 18.66 -8.71
C PHE A 4 1.23 18.07 -9.65
N ILE A 5 0.05 18.71 -9.73
CA ILE A 5 -1.03 18.36 -10.66
C ILE A 5 -0.56 18.61 -12.11
N HIS A 6 -0.07 19.82 -12.41
CA HIS A 6 0.38 20.19 -13.75
C HIS A 6 1.53 19.30 -14.26
N LEU A 7 2.49 18.98 -13.39
CA LEU A 7 3.61 18.11 -13.74
C LEU A 7 3.28 16.61 -13.64
N LYS A 8 2.08 16.23 -13.17
CA LYS A 8 1.66 14.85 -12.90
C LYS A 8 2.66 14.08 -12.02
N VAL A 9 3.18 14.76 -11.00
CA VAL A 9 4.17 14.21 -10.06
C VAL A 9 3.61 14.09 -8.65
N LEU A 10 4.12 13.11 -7.90
CA LEU A 10 3.74 12.91 -6.51
C LEU A 10 4.58 13.80 -5.59
N LYS A 11 3.96 14.29 -4.51
CA LYS A 11 4.66 14.85 -3.37
C LYS A 11 5.48 13.76 -2.66
N LEU A 12 6.46 14.17 -1.86
CA LEU A 12 7.41 13.25 -1.23
C LEU A 12 6.72 12.19 -0.36
N ARG A 13 5.73 12.58 0.45
CA ARG A 13 5.05 11.65 1.37
C ARG A 13 4.32 10.55 0.59
N GLU A 14 3.64 10.92 -0.48
CA GLU A 14 2.87 10.06 -1.36
C GLU A 14 3.79 9.18 -2.21
N LEU A 15 4.97 9.68 -2.57
CA LEU A 15 6.02 8.89 -3.19
C LEU A 15 6.55 7.80 -2.24
N VAL A 16 6.78 8.14 -0.96
CA VAL A 16 7.15 7.16 0.07
C VAL A 16 6.04 6.12 0.24
N THR A 17 4.77 6.55 0.35
CA THR A 17 3.63 5.65 0.42
C THR A 17 3.55 4.72 -0.80
N LEU A 18 3.76 5.24 -2.02
CA LEU A 18 3.79 4.45 -3.24
C LEU A 18 4.92 3.41 -3.20
N ARG A 19 6.12 3.77 -2.76
CA ARG A 19 7.25 2.82 -2.63
C ARG A 19 6.95 1.73 -1.61
N THR A 20 6.36 2.09 -0.47
CA THR A 20 5.87 1.15 0.54
C THR A 20 4.80 0.22 -0.03
N ALA A 21 3.81 0.76 -0.75
CA ALA A 21 2.75 -0.02 -1.36
C ALA A 21 3.28 -0.98 -2.44
N GLN A 22 4.26 -0.57 -3.25
CA GLN A 22 4.95 -1.43 -4.22
C GLN A 22 5.68 -2.59 -3.53
N PHE A 23 6.35 -2.33 -2.41
CA PHE A 23 6.99 -3.38 -1.63
C PHE A 23 5.95 -4.39 -1.14
N MET A 24 4.85 -3.91 -0.56
CA MET A 24 3.77 -4.76 -0.07
C MET A 24 3.05 -5.54 -1.17
N TYR A 25 2.93 -4.98 -2.38
CA TYR A 25 2.44 -5.70 -3.55
C TYR A 25 3.31 -6.92 -3.85
N LYS A 26 4.64 -6.76 -3.81
CA LYS A 26 5.56 -7.88 -4.04
C LYS A 26 5.45 -8.93 -2.94
N VAL A 27 5.30 -8.50 -1.69
CA VAL A 27 5.06 -9.40 -0.56
C VAL A 27 3.79 -10.22 -0.80
N MET A 28 2.66 -9.56 -1.06
CA MET A 28 1.36 -10.21 -1.28
C MET A 28 1.36 -11.20 -2.45
N ASN A 29 2.11 -10.89 -3.53
CA ASN A 29 2.20 -11.75 -4.71
C ASN A 29 3.32 -12.80 -4.63
N ASN A 30 3.88 -13.05 -3.44
CA ASN A 30 4.96 -14.01 -3.23
C ASN A 30 6.23 -13.76 -4.07
N LEU A 31 6.50 -12.51 -4.46
CA LEU A 31 7.63 -12.12 -5.31
C LEU A 31 8.91 -11.77 -4.53
N MET A 32 8.86 -11.82 -3.20
CA MET A 32 10.01 -11.58 -2.31
C MET A 32 10.58 -12.88 -1.77
N ALA A 33 11.85 -12.84 -1.34
CA ALA A 33 12.50 -13.97 -0.67
C ALA A 33 11.74 -14.40 0.60
N LYS A 34 11.74 -15.71 0.87
CA LYS A 34 10.96 -16.32 1.96
C LYS A 34 11.16 -15.64 3.32
N GLN A 35 12.39 -15.30 3.67
CA GLN A 35 12.73 -14.66 4.95
C GLN A 35 12.04 -13.30 5.12
N ILE A 36 11.78 -12.59 4.02
CA ILE A 36 11.04 -11.33 4.05
C ILE A 36 9.53 -11.62 4.15
N GLN A 37 9.05 -12.64 3.43
CA GLN A 37 7.64 -13.04 3.48
C GLN A 37 7.20 -13.45 4.88
N ASP A 38 8.06 -14.19 5.60
CA ASP A 38 7.80 -14.67 6.96
C ASP A 38 7.57 -13.52 7.97
N LEU A 39 7.95 -12.28 7.64
CA LEU A 39 7.68 -11.09 8.45
C LEU A 39 6.22 -10.62 8.38
N PHE A 40 5.45 -11.12 7.41
CA PHE A 40 4.08 -10.68 7.12
C PHE A 40 3.11 -11.86 7.21
N GLN A 41 2.06 -11.70 7.99
CA GLN A 41 0.99 -12.69 8.08
C GLN A 41 -0.21 -12.21 7.27
N ILE A 42 -0.65 -13.01 6.29
CA ILE A 42 -1.91 -12.78 5.60
C ILE A 42 -3.04 -13.15 6.56
N ARG A 43 -4.07 -12.32 6.58
CA ARG A 43 -5.29 -12.55 7.36
C ARG A 43 -6.08 -13.66 6.68
N GLU A 44 -6.23 -14.77 7.37
CA GLU A 44 -7.20 -15.80 7.03
C GLU A 44 -8.58 -15.31 7.49
N SER A 45 -9.47 -14.97 6.56
CA SER A 45 -10.88 -14.73 6.86
C SER A 45 -11.74 -15.71 6.11
N VAL A 46 -12.65 -16.35 6.84
CA VAL A 46 -13.72 -17.19 6.28
C VAL A 46 -14.84 -16.33 5.66
N TYR A 47 -14.89 -15.04 6.01
CA TYR A 47 -15.92 -14.10 5.56
C TYR A 47 -15.29 -12.78 5.05
N ASP A 48 -15.64 -12.37 3.83
CA ASP A 48 -15.08 -11.20 3.13
C ASP A 48 -15.74 -9.87 3.49
N LEU A 49 -16.35 -9.76 4.67
CA LEU A 49 -17.03 -8.54 5.14
C LEU A 49 -16.13 -7.30 5.22
N ARG A 50 -14.80 -7.47 5.15
CA ARG A 50 -13.81 -6.39 5.17
C ARG A 50 -12.77 -6.49 4.04
N GLY A 51 -13.16 -7.12 2.93
CA GLY A 51 -12.29 -7.35 1.77
C GLY A 51 -11.30 -8.50 1.94
N TYR A 52 -10.61 -8.84 0.86
CA TYR A 52 -9.68 -9.96 0.76
C TYR A 52 -8.24 -9.47 0.47
N LYS A 53 -7.26 -10.38 0.46
CA LYS A 53 -5.82 -10.04 0.38
C LYS A 53 -5.40 -9.03 1.45
N MET A 54 -5.81 -9.30 2.70
CA MET A 54 -5.49 -8.45 3.84
C MET A 54 -4.35 -8.99 4.66
N PHE A 55 -3.48 -8.11 5.16
CA PHE A 55 -2.46 -8.47 6.13
C PHE A 55 -3.01 -8.33 7.55
N ARG A 56 -2.55 -9.20 8.45
CA ARG A 56 -2.84 -9.07 9.87
C ARG A 56 -2.08 -7.88 10.45
N GLN A 57 -2.81 -6.97 11.08
CA GLN A 57 -2.21 -5.84 11.78
C GLN A 57 -1.36 -6.33 12.97
N PRO A 58 -0.06 -5.99 13.05
CA PRO A 58 0.75 -6.33 14.22
C PRO A 58 0.38 -5.45 15.43
N LYS A 59 0.27 -6.06 16.62
CA LYS A 59 0.09 -5.33 17.88
C LYS A 59 1.46 -4.94 18.43
N VAL A 60 1.77 -3.65 18.40
CA VAL A 60 3.10 -3.12 18.75
C VAL A 60 3.01 -2.03 19.81
N ARG A 61 3.82 -2.15 20.86
CA ARG A 61 3.81 -1.26 22.03
C ARG A 61 4.54 0.07 21.78
N THR A 62 5.62 0.07 21.02
CA THR A 62 6.50 1.23 20.87
C THR A 62 6.25 1.96 19.55
N LYS A 63 6.34 3.30 19.59
CA LYS A 63 6.23 4.15 18.39
C LYS A 63 7.31 3.82 17.36
N MET A 64 8.54 3.54 17.80
CA MET A 64 9.63 3.15 16.89
C MET A 64 9.29 1.88 16.12
N LYS A 65 8.71 0.86 16.77
CA LYS A 65 8.29 -0.36 16.08
C LYS A 65 7.12 -0.11 15.12
N GLN A 66 6.20 0.79 15.48
CA GLN A 66 5.09 1.20 14.60
C GLN A 66 5.59 1.79 13.27
N LEU A 67 6.78 2.40 13.24
CA LEU A 67 7.37 2.96 12.02
C LEU A 67 8.04 1.93 11.10
N CYS A 68 8.25 0.69 11.56
CA CYS A 68 8.86 -0.35 10.73
C CYS A 68 7.96 -0.73 9.55
N ILE A 69 8.56 -1.19 8.45
CA ILE A 69 7.83 -1.63 7.25
C ILE A 69 6.83 -2.76 7.53
N SER A 70 7.12 -3.64 8.51
CA SER A 70 6.21 -4.70 8.93
C SER A 70 4.94 -4.19 9.62
N CYS A 71 4.89 -2.91 10.00
CA CYS A 71 3.73 -2.24 10.59
C CYS A 71 3.15 -1.22 9.60
N VAL A 72 3.91 -0.19 9.22
CA VAL A 72 3.45 0.86 8.28
C VAL A 72 3.08 0.28 6.92
N GLY A 73 3.83 -0.71 6.43
CA GLY A 73 3.51 -1.35 5.15
C GLY A 73 2.18 -2.08 5.20
N VAL A 74 1.91 -2.79 6.29
CA VAL A 74 0.61 -3.45 6.53
C VAL A 74 -0.52 -2.41 6.57
N ASP A 75 -0.34 -1.29 7.27
CA ASP A 75 -1.32 -0.19 7.31
C ASP A 75 -1.58 0.39 5.92
N VAL A 76 -0.51 0.69 5.17
CA VAL A 76 -0.60 1.26 3.82
C VAL A 76 -1.35 0.30 2.90
N TRP A 77 -0.98 -0.98 2.88
CA TRP A 77 -1.63 -1.98 2.04
C TRP A 77 -3.10 -2.18 2.40
N ASN A 78 -3.40 -2.27 3.70
CA ASN A 78 -4.76 -2.54 4.16
C ASN A 78 -5.74 -1.41 3.79
N LYS A 79 -5.26 -0.17 3.74
CA LYS A 79 -6.03 1.02 3.35
C LYS A 79 -6.24 1.19 1.84
N LEU A 80 -5.55 0.44 0.99
CA LEU A 80 -5.77 0.52 -0.46
C LEU A 80 -7.16 0.00 -0.83
N ASP A 81 -7.68 0.51 -1.94
CA ASP A 81 -8.94 0.00 -2.49
C ASP A 81 -8.74 -1.40 -3.09
N GLN A 82 -9.82 -2.18 -3.15
CA GLN A 82 -9.75 -3.56 -3.63
C GLN A 82 -9.29 -3.62 -5.10
N GLU A 83 -9.75 -2.68 -5.93
CA GLU A 83 -9.34 -2.55 -7.33
C GLU A 83 -7.81 -2.36 -7.48
N GLN A 84 -7.20 -1.59 -6.57
CA GLN A 84 -5.75 -1.41 -6.54
C GLN A 84 -5.05 -2.73 -6.19
N LYS A 85 -5.56 -3.48 -5.20
CA LYS A 85 -5.00 -4.77 -4.76
C LYS A 85 -5.14 -5.87 -5.83
N ASP A 86 -6.09 -5.72 -6.73
CA ASP A 86 -6.40 -6.70 -7.79
C ASP A 86 -5.73 -6.41 -9.12
N CYS A 87 -4.95 -5.32 -9.21
CA CYS A 87 -4.08 -5.07 -10.34
C CYS A 87 -3.18 -6.27 -10.62
N SER A 88 -3.24 -6.80 -11.85
CA SER A 88 -2.47 -7.99 -12.25
C SER A 88 -0.98 -7.72 -12.46
N THR A 89 -0.61 -6.46 -12.67
CA THR A 89 0.79 -6.08 -12.89
C THR A 89 1.17 -4.88 -12.05
N MET A 90 2.45 -4.84 -11.69
CA MET A 90 3.07 -3.71 -10.97
C MET A 90 2.94 -2.39 -11.75
N VAL A 91 2.92 -2.43 -13.08
CA VAL A 91 2.77 -1.21 -13.91
C VAL A 91 1.37 -0.64 -13.75
N LYS A 92 0.33 -1.48 -13.87
CA LYS A 92 -1.07 -1.07 -13.66
C LYS A 92 -1.29 -0.56 -12.24
N PHE A 93 -0.77 -1.29 -11.25
CA PHE A 93 -0.81 -0.88 -9.84
C PHE A 93 -0.23 0.52 -9.61
N LYS A 94 0.97 0.79 -10.14
CA LYS A 94 1.61 2.10 -10.03
C LYS A 94 0.81 3.21 -10.72
N GLY A 95 0.26 2.91 -11.90
CA GLY A 95 -0.57 3.86 -12.65
C GLY A 95 -1.80 4.25 -11.86
N MET A 96 -2.56 3.25 -11.39
CA MET A 96 -3.78 3.46 -10.62
C MET A 96 -3.52 4.20 -9.30
N PHE A 97 -2.49 3.82 -8.54
CA PHE A 97 -2.13 4.55 -7.33
C PHE A 97 -1.83 6.02 -7.60
N LYS A 98 -1.09 6.32 -8.67
CA LYS A 98 -0.77 7.70 -9.05
C LYS A 98 -2.01 8.50 -9.46
N SER A 99 -2.89 7.91 -10.27
CA SER A 99 -4.13 8.55 -10.69
C SER A 99 -4.99 8.95 -9.48
N ASN A 100 -5.24 8.01 -8.56
CA ASN A 100 -6.05 8.27 -7.37
C ASN A 100 -5.46 9.41 -6.50
N VAL A 101 -4.13 9.48 -6.39
CA VAL A 101 -3.48 10.54 -5.62
C VAL A 101 -3.56 11.91 -6.33
N ILE A 102 -3.44 11.93 -7.66
CA ILE A 102 -3.56 13.18 -8.43
C ILE A 102 -5.01 13.69 -8.38
N GLU A 103 -5.99 12.80 -8.56
CA GLU A 103 -7.42 13.12 -8.41
C GLU A 103 -7.73 13.64 -7.00
N TYR A 104 -7.11 13.06 -5.96
CA TYR A 104 -7.20 13.58 -4.60
C TYR A 104 -6.62 15.00 -4.47
N TYR A 105 -5.51 15.31 -5.16
CA TYR A 105 -4.98 16.68 -5.17
C TYR A 105 -5.89 17.68 -5.87
N GLU A 106 -6.60 17.25 -6.93
CA GLU A 106 -7.53 18.06 -7.72
C GLU A 106 -8.83 18.33 -6.93
N SER A 107 -9.36 17.32 -6.24
CA SER A 107 -10.58 17.44 -5.41
C SER A 107 -10.39 18.16 -4.08
N SER A 108 -9.15 18.22 -3.56
CA SER A 108 -8.82 18.95 -2.34
C SER A 108 -8.49 20.44 -2.59
N GLN A 109 -8.83 20.97 -3.77
CA GLN A 109 -8.75 22.40 -4.09
C GLN A 109 -9.99 23.14 -3.60
#